data_AF-A0A3L6PJM6-F1
#
_entry.id   AF-A0A3L6PJM6-F1
#
_cell.length_a   1.000
_cell.length_b   1.000
_cell.length_c   1.000
_cell.angle_alpha   90.00
_cell.angle_beta   90.00
_cell.angle_gamma   90.00
#
_symmetry.space_group_name_H-M   'P 1'
#
loop_
_entity.id
_entity.type
_entity.pdbx_description
1 polymer ?
#
loop_
_entity_poly.entity_id
_entity_poly.type
_entity_poly.pdbx_seq_one_letter_code
_entity_poly.pdbx_strand_id
1 'polypeptide(L)'
;MIITYLLFALGHRATLYVSIALLGICYGVQFSVIISTSSELFGLKHFGKIYNLIALANPVGAFLFNTLTGYVYDLEVERQKAGMVDTDIACHGPNCFRLTFYVLAGAACLGTLLSTVLTVRVRPVYQMLYAGGSFSQPRNSGH
;
A
#
# COMPACT_ATOMS: atom_id res chain seq x y z
N MET A 1 0.86 -4.71 -5.64
CA MET A 1 -0.36 -3.86 -5.51
C MET A 1 -0.90 -3.33 -6.85
N ILE A 2 -0.09 -2.72 -7.73
CA ILE A 2 -0.58 -2.14 -9.00
C ILE A 2 -1.33 -3.18 -9.86
N ILE A 3 -0.72 -4.35 -10.10
CA ILE A 3 -1.33 -5.44 -10.89
C ILE A 3 -2.66 -5.88 -10.27
N THR A 4 -2.72 -5.99 -8.95
CA THR A 4 -3.93 -6.34 -8.21
C THR A 4 -5.07 -5.36 -8.46
N TYR A 5 -4.81 -4.05 -8.39
CA TYR A 5 -5.83 -3.03 -8.66
C TYR A 5 -6.30 -3.04 -10.12
N LEU A 6 -5.40 -3.28 -11.07
CA LEU A 6 -5.76 -3.44 -12.48
C LEU A 6 -6.64 -4.69 -12.70
N LEU A 7 -6.35 -5.80 -12.04
CA LEU A 7 -7.17 -7.02 -12.09
C LEU A 7 -8.56 -6.82 -11.45
N PHE A 8 -8.67 -6.00 -10.40
CA PHE A 8 -9.96 -5.58 -9.85
C PHE A 8 -10.76 -4.73 -10.84
N ALA A 9 -10.10 -3.84 -11.59
CA ALA A 9 -10.75 -3.00 -12.60
C ALA A 9 -11.34 -3.81 -13.78
N LEU A 10 -10.82 -5.01 -14.06
CA LEU A 10 -11.34 -5.92 -15.09
C LEU A 10 -12.67 -6.57 -14.69
N GLY A 11 -12.94 -6.75 -13.39
CA GLY A 11 -14.27 -7.14 -12.91
C GLY A 11 -14.73 -8.57 -13.24
N HIS A 12 -13.86 -9.43 -13.73
CA HIS A 12 -14.22 -10.80 -14.09
C HIS A 12 -14.16 -11.73 -12.87
N ARG A 13 -15.10 -12.67 -12.74
CA ARG A 13 -15.18 -13.55 -11.55
C ARG A 13 -13.88 -14.30 -11.27
N ALA A 14 -13.21 -14.80 -12.31
CA ALA A 14 -11.92 -15.48 -12.16
C ALA A 14 -10.79 -14.53 -11.72
N THR A 15 -10.77 -13.28 -12.20
CA THR A 15 -9.72 -12.32 -11.83
C THR A 15 -9.88 -11.84 -10.40
N LEU A 16 -11.10 -11.80 -9.86
CA LEU A 16 -11.35 -11.43 -8.46
C LEU A 16 -10.70 -12.41 -7.48
N TYR A 17 -10.85 -13.72 -7.69
CA TYR A 17 -10.19 -14.73 -6.84
C TYR A 17 -8.67 -14.59 -6.84
N VAL A 18 -8.07 -14.43 -8.02
CA VAL A 18 -6.62 -14.24 -8.16
C VAL A 18 -6.18 -12.93 -7.49
N SER A 19 -6.96 -11.86 -7.65
CA SER A 19 -6.65 -10.55 -7.08
C SER A 19 -6.66 -10.58 -5.56
N ILE A 20 -7.63 -11.23 -4.92
CA ILE A 20 -7.71 -11.33 -3.47
C ILE A 20 -6.52 -12.10 -2.90
N ALA A 21 -6.16 -13.23 -3.52
CA ALA A 21 -4.99 -14.02 -3.11
C ALA A 21 -3.68 -13.20 -3.23
N LEU A 22 -3.49 -12.52 -4.37
CA LEU A 22 -2.35 -11.64 -4.58
C LEU A 22 -2.33 -10.48 -3.57
N LEU A 23 -3.48 -9.87 -3.29
CA LEU A 23 -3.58 -8.78 -2.31
C LEU A 23 -3.10 -9.22 -0.93
N GLY A 24 -3.54 -10.40 -0.47
CA GLY A 24 -3.14 -10.96 0.82
C GLY A 24 -1.63 -11.20 0.93
N ILE A 25 -1.02 -11.85 -0.06
CA ILE A 25 0.43 -12.09 -0.09
C ILE A 25 1.20 -10.77 -0.05
N CYS A 26 0.78 -9.84 -0.91
CA CYS A 26 1.48 -8.57 -1.12
C CYS A 26 1.37 -7.69 0.15
N TYR A 27 0.22 -7.71 0.83
CA TYR A 27 0.01 -6.98 2.08
C TYR A 27 0.80 -7.58 3.24
N GLY A 28 0.88 -8.92 3.31
CA GLY A 28 1.71 -9.62 4.29
C GLY A 28 3.19 -9.26 4.17
N VAL A 29 3.72 -9.22 2.94
CA VAL A 29 5.10 -8.76 2.68
C VAL A 29 5.29 -7.31 3.13
N GLN A 30 4.36 -6.42 2.78
CA GLN A 30 4.43 -5.01 3.15
C GLN A 30 4.44 -4.82 4.68
N PHE A 31 3.61 -5.57 5.40
CA PHE A 31 3.55 -5.54 6.86
C PHE A 31 4.82 -6.07 7.53
N SER A 32 5.43 -7.11 6.97
CA SER A 32 6.71 -7.62 7.47
C SER A 32 7.84 -6.60 7.26
N VAL A 33 7.92 -6.00 6.06
CA VAL A 33 8.94 -5.00 5.72
C VAL A 33 8.82 -3.76 6.61
N ILE A 34 7.62 -3.24 6.84
CA ILE A 34 7.44 -2.01 7.62
C ILE A 34 7.89 -2.17 9.08
N ILE A 35 7.64 -3.35 9.69
CA ILE A 35 8.08 -3.65 11.06
C ILE A 35 9.61 -3.82 11.13
N SER A 36 10.20 -4.57 10.20
CA SER A 36 11.65 -4.78 10.18
C SER A 36 12.40 -3.48 9.92
N THR A 37 11.98 -2.70 8.93
CA THR A 37 12.66 -1.44 8.61
C THR A 37 12.49 -0.42 9.73
N SER A 38 11.33 -0.35 10.39
CA SER A 38 11.15 0.60 11.50
C SER A 38 11.96 0.24 12.74
N SER A 39 12.18 -1.05 13.03
CA SER A 39 13.02 -1.48 14.15
C SER A 39 14.50 -1.22 13.89
N GLU A 40 14.96 -1.39 12.65
CA GLU A 40 16.33 -1.07 12.22
C GLU A 40 16.61 0.43 12.21
N LEU A 41 15.71 1.25 11.63
CA LEU A 41 15.98 2.66 11.37
C LEU A 41 15.84 3.54 12.63
N PHE A 42 14.90 3.21 13.50
CA PHE A 42 14.58 4.03 14.69
C PHE A 42 15.02 3.41 16.01
N GLY A 43 15.42 2.13 15.99
CA GLY A 43 15.74 1.36 17.19
C GLY A 43 14.53 1.08 18.08
N LEU A 44 14.75 0.28 19.13
CA LEU A 44 13.67 -0.26 19.96
C LEU A 44 13.17 0.71 21.05
N LYS A 45 13.94 1.75 21.39
CA LYS A 45 13.67 2.62 22.57
C LYS A 45 12.32 3.35 22.48
N HIS A 46 11.89 3.75 21.29
CA HIS A 46 10.62 4.45 21.06
C HIS A 46 9.79 3.82 19.94
N PHE A 47 10.03 2.54 19.62
CA PHE A 47 9.41 1.84 18.51
C PHE A 47 7.89 1.96 18.50
N GLY A 48 7.24 1.74 19.65
CA GLY A 48 5.78 1.79 19.75
C GLY A 48 5.17 3.14 19.35
N LYS A 49 5.82 4.28 19.68
CA LYS A 49 5.31 5.61 19.31
C LYS A 49 5.44 5.86 17.80
N ILE A 50 6.60 5.49 17.23
CA ILE A 50 6.91 5.71 15.82
C ILE A 50 6.06 4.79 14.94
N TYR A 51 5.91 3.52 15.32
CA TYR A 51 5.05 2.58 14.62
C TYR A 51 3.58 3.02 14.63
N ASN A 52 3.07 3.52 15.77
CA ASN A 52 1.72 4.08 15.81
C ASN A 52 1.57 5.32 14.90
N LEU A 53 2.57 6.20 14.84
CA LEU A 53 2.57 7.33 13.90
C LEU A 53 2.49 6.86 12.45
N ILE A 54 3.26 5.82 12.08
CA ILE A 54 3.20 5.20 10.75
C ILE A 54 1.83 4.57 10.52
N ALA A 55 1.26 3.90 11.51
CA ALA A 55 -0.05 3.27 11.43
C ALA A 55 -1.20 4.26 11.24
N LEU A 56 -1.05 5.53 11.67
CA LEU A 56 -2.03 6.61 11.39
C LEU A 56 -2.21 6.87 9.89
N ALA A 57 -1.26 6.46 9.04
CA ALA A 57 -1.42 6.54 7.59
C ALA A 57 -2.64 5.72 7.09
N ASN A 58 -2.97 4.60 7.74
CA ASN A 58 -4.12 3.76 7.36
C ASN A 58 -5.47 4.48 7.50
N PRO A 59 -5.87 5.01 8.67
CA PRO A 59 -7.14 5.73 8.81
C PRO A 59 -7.18 7.00 7.97
N VAL A 60 -6.06 7.73 7.83
CA VAL A 60 -5.99 8.92 6.96
C VAL A 60 -6.23 8.53 5.50
N GLY A 61 -5.56 7.48 5.02
CA GLY A 61 -5.76 6.95 3.67
C GLY A 61 -7.21 6.49 3.46
N ALA A 62 -7.75 5.71 4.39
CA ALA A 62 -9.14 5.24 4.32
C ALA A 62 -10.12 6.41 4.25
N PHE A 63 -9.94 7.47 5.05
CA PHE A 63 -10.80 8.66 5.01
C PHE A 63 -10.77 9.36 3.64
N LEU A 64 -9.57 9.60 3.09
CA LEU A 64 -9.41 10.25 1.79
C LEU A 64 -9.95 9.42 0.62
N PHE A 65 -9.66 8.12 0.60
CA PHE A 65 -10.09 7.26 -0.50
C PHE A 65 -11.56 6.85 -0.37
N ASN A 66 -12.11 6.68 0.82
CA ASN A 66 -13.53 6.35 1.00
C ASN A 66 -14.42 7.51 0.55
N THR A 67 -14.07 8.76 0.90
CA THR A 67 -14.83 9.95 0.45
C THR A 67 -14.81 10.08 -1.07
N LEU A 68 -13.64 9.89 -1.70
CA LEU A 68 -13.53 9.87 -3.16
C LEU A 68 -14.34 8.73 -3.79
N THR A 69 -14.31 7.54 -3.19
CA THR A 69 -15.07 6.38 -3.67
C THR A 69 -16.58 6.61 -3.59
N GLY A 70 -17.08 7.21 -2.50
CA GLY A 70 -18.48 7.59 -2.36
C GLY A 70 -18.91 8.59 -3.42
N TYR A 71 -18.11 9.64 -3.64
CA TYR A 71 -18.41 10.64 -4.66
C TYR A 71 -18.47 10.04 -6.09
N VAL A 72 -17.50 9.19 -6.44
CA VAL A 72 -17.49 8.49 -7.74
C VAL A 72 -18.71 7.57 -7.87
N TYR A 73 -19.09 6.88 -6.80
CA TYR A 73 -20.24 5.99 -6.80
C TYR A 73 -21.55 6.77 -7.03
N ASP A 74 -21.76 7.88 -6.32
CA ASP A 74 -22.97 8.69 -6.44
C ASP A 74 -23.13 9.25 -7.87
N LEU A 75 -22.02 9.68 -8.50
CA LEU A 75 -22.02 10.13 -9.90
C LEU A 75 -22.42 9.03 -10.89
N GLU A 76 -21.96 7.80 -10.68
CA GLU A 76 -22.31 6.69 -11.57
C GLU A 76 -23.74 6.19 -11.32
N VAL A 77 -24.24 6.27 -10.08
CA VAL A 77 -25.67 6.03 -9.76
C VAL A 77 -26.57 7.02 -10.52
N GLU A 78 -26.23 8.31 -10.54
CA GLU A 78 -26.98 9.32 -11.30
C GLU A 78 -26.99 9.01 -12.81
N ARG A 79 -25.85 8.60 -13.37
CA ARG A 79 -25.73 8.21 -14.77
C ARG A 79 -26.60 7.00 -15.14
N GLN A 80 -26.65 5.98 -14.27
CA GLN A 80 -27.47 4.79 -14.51
C GLN A 80 -28.98 5.08 -14.35
N LYS A 81 -29.36 5.96 -13.41
CA LYS A 81 -30.75 6.41 -13.23
C LYS A 81 -31.30 7.16 -14.44
N ALA A 82 -30.47 7.90 -15.18
CA ALA A 82 -30.90 8.59 -16.40
C ALA A 82 -31.30 7.64 -17.55
N GLY A 83 -30.94 6.35 -17.49
CA GLY A 83 -31.21 5.37 -18.53
C GLY A 83 -32.30 4.34 -18.22
N MET A 84 -32.73 4.19 -16.97
CA MET A 84 -33.73 3.20 -16.54
C MET A 84 -34.67 3.80 -15.48
N VAL A 85 -35.96 3.83 -15.82
CA VAL A 85 -37.06 4.15 -14.90
C VAL A 85 -37.21 2.97 -13.93
N ASP A 86 -37.00 3.23 -12.63
CA ASP A 86 -37.34 2.34 -11.50
C ASP A 86 -36.45 1.07 -11.41
N THR A 87 -35.54 0.89 -10.45
CA THR A 87 -35.89 0.43 -9.08
C THR A 87 -34.68 0.23 -8.15
N ASP A 88 -33.48 0.75 -8.44
CA ASP A 88 -32.33 0.51 -7.56
C ASP A 88 -31.53 1.78 -7.20
N ILE A 89 -31.31 1.99 -5.91
CA ILE A 89 -30.48 3.07 -5.36
C ILE A 89 -29.00 2.69 -5.44
N ALA A 90 -28.71 1.43 -5.80
CA ALA A 90 -27.38 0.86 -5.83
C ALA A 90 -26.85 0.62 -7.26
N CYS A 91 -25.58 0.96 -7.47
CA CYS A 91 -24.87 0.73 -8.73
C CYS A 91 -24.13 -0.60 -8.65
N HIS A 92 -24.55 -1.55 -9.50
CA HIS A 92 -24.04 -2.90 -9.51
C HIS A 92 -23.08 -3.15 -10.67
N GLY A 93 -21.98 -3.84 -10.36
CA GLY A 93 -21.01 -4.30 -11.35
C GLY A 93 -19.66 -3.60 -11.29
N PRO A 94 -18.68 -4.12 -12.03
CA PRO A 94 -17.28 -3.68 -11.93
C PRO A 94 -17.04 -2.29 -12.50
N ASN A 95 -17.92 -1.83 -13.41
CA ASN A 95 -17.79 -0.51 -14.01
C ASN A 95 -18.01 0.62 -12.99
N CYS A 96 -18.81 0.38 -11.94
CA CYS A 96 -19.11 1.40 -10.93
C CYS A 96 -17.87 1.89 -10.17
N PHE A 97 -16.95 0.97 -9.86
CA PHE A 97 -15.74 1.24 -9.10
C PHE A 97 -14.47 1.22 -9.95
N ARG A 98 -14.60 1.07 -11.27
CA ARG A 98 -13.46 0.95 -12.18
C ARG A 98 -12.55 2.17 -12.11
N LEU A 99 -13.12 3.37 -12.05
CA LEU A 99 -12.38 4.61 -11.90
C LEU A 99 -11.60 4.64 -10.59
N THR A 100 -12.23 4.24 -9.48
CA THR A 100 -11.59 4.13 -8.16
C THR A 100 -10.39 3.20 -8.19
N PHE A 101 -10.49 2.03 -8.84
CA PHE A 101 -9.37 1.12 -8.99
C PHE A 101 -8.22 1.71 -9.82
N TYR A 102 -8.49 2.51 -10.86
CA TYR A 102 -7.44 3.22 -11.58
C TYR A 102 -6.76 4.30 -10.73
N VAL A 103 -7.52 5.05 -9.94
CA VAL A 103 -6.96 6.03 -9.00
C VAL A 103 -6.06 5.36 -7.97
N LEU A 104 -6.49 4.23 -7.39
CA LEU A 104 -5.68 3.43 -6.46
C LEU A 104 -4.42 2.87 -7.13
N ALA A 105 -4.51 2.40 -8.38
CA ALA A 105 -3.35 1.98 -9.15
C ALA A 105 -2.35 3.14 -9.35
N GLY A 106 -2.84 4.33 -9.68
CA GLY A 106 -2.02 5.54 -9.80
C GLY A 106 -1.33 5.93 -8.48
N ALA A 107 -2.08 5.92 -7.36
CA ALA A 107 -1.52 6.17 -6.04
C ALA A 107 -0.44 5.13 -5.66
N ALA A 108 -0.65 3.85 -6.00
CA ALA A 108 0.34 2.80 -5.78
C ALA A 108 1.60 2.99 -6.65
N CYS A 109 1.47 3.45 -7.89
CA CYS A 109 2.61 3.81 -8.73
C CYS A 109 3.43 4.95 -8.11
N LEU A 110 2.77 6.02 -7.67
CA LEU A 110 3.43 7.15 -6.99
C LEU A 110 4.12 6.70 -5.70
N GLY A 111 3.45 5.88 -4.87
CA GLY A 111 4.03 5.33 -3.65
C GLY A 111 5.27 4.46 -3.94
N THR A 112 5.23 3.66 -5.00
CA THR A 112 6.38 2.84 -5.43
C THR A 112 7.53 3.73 -5.89
N LEU A 113 7.26 4.75 -6.70
CA LEU A 113 8.27 5.70 -7.16
C LEU A 113 8.95 6.42 -5.99
N LEU A 114 8.17 6.96 -5.05
CA LEU A 114 8.69 7.62 -3.85
C LEU A 114 9.52 6.65 -2.99
N SER A 115 9.06 5.40 -2.84
CA SER A 115 9.79 4.36 -2.12
C SER A 115 11.12 4.01 -2.80
N THR A 116 11.14 3.91 -4.13
CA THR A 116 12.38 3.67 -4.89
C THR A 116 13.35 4.84 -4.74
N VAL A 117 12.87 6.08 -4.85
CA VAL A 117 13.70 7.28 -4.66
C VAL A 117 14.31 7.30 -3.25
N LEU A 118 13.49 7.05 -2.22
CA LEU A 118 13.96 6.98 -0.84
C LEU A 118 15.01 5.87 -0.67
N THR A 119 14.76 4.69 -1.23
CA THR A 119 15.70 3.56 -1.19
C THR A 119 17.04 3.93 -1.81
N VAL A 120 17.04 4.58 -2.98
CA VAL A 120 18.27 5.02 -3.65
C VAL A 120 19.03 6.05 -2.82
N ARG A 121 18.32 6.96 -2.13
CA ARG A 121 18.94 7.97 -1.25
C ARG A 121 19.49 7.39 0.04
N VAL A 122 18.86 6.34 0.58
CA VAL A 122 19.25 5.69 1.84
C VAL A 122 20.36 4.66 1.63
N ARG A 123 20.45 4.04 0.45
CA ARG A 123 21.51 3.08 0.08
C ARG A 123 22.95 3.52 0.41
N PRO A 124 23.43 4.73 0.08
CA PRO A 124 24.82 5.13 0.40
C PRO A 124 25.09 5.20 1.91
N VAL A 125 24.10 5.60 2.71
CA VAL A 125 24.22 5.64 4.18
C VAL A 125 24.32 4.23 4.73
N TYR A 126 23.48 3.31 4.25
CA TYR A 126 23.58 1.90 4.60
C TYR A 126 24.90 1.28 4.15
N GLN A 127 25.37 1.57 2.94
CA GLN A 127 26.68 1.09 2.48
C GLN A 127 27.81 1.59 3.37
N MET A 128 27.78 2.83 3.85
CA MET A 128 28.79 3.34 4.80
C MET A 128 28.74 2.61 6.15
N LEU A 129 27.55 2.36 6.69
CA LEU A 129 27.36 1.65 7.96
C LEU A 129 27.80 0.18 7.90
N TYR A 130 27.50 -0.52 6.80
CA TYR A 130 27.84 -1.94 6.64
C TYR A 130 29.24 -2.17 6.04
N ALA A 131 29.79 -1.23 5.27
CA ALA A 131 31.19 -1.31 4.81
C ALA A 131 32.20 -1.12 5.95
N GLY A 132 31.82 -0.42 7.03
CA GLY A 132 32.58 -0.37 8.29
C GLY A 132 32.52 -1.66 9.12
N GLY A 133 31.72 -2.65 8.71
CA GLY A 133 31.45 -3.90 9.42
C GLY A 133 32.50 -5.01 9.23
N SER A 134 33.74 -4.69 8.85
CA SER A 134 34.89 -5.55 9.14
C SER A 134 35.61 -5.03 10.38
N PHE A 135 34.88 -4.92 11.50
CA PHE A 135 35.55 -4.88 12.79
C PHE A 135 35.90 -6.33 13.11
N SER A 136 37.13 -6.71 12.73
CA SER A 136 37.78 -7.89 13.27
C SER A 136 37.64 -7.83 14.79
N GLN A 137 36.82 -8.72 15.35
CA GLN A 137 36.82 -8.95 16.79
C GLN A 137 38.23 -9.40 17.17
N PRO A 138 39.02 -8.65 17.95
CA PRO A 138 40.21 -9.21 18.54
C PRO A 138 39.70 -10.21 19.58
N ARG A 139 39.87 -11.49 19.29
CA ARG A 139 39.73 -12.56 20.28
C ARG A 139 40.84 -12.37 21.31
N ASN A 140 40.62 -11.51 22.29
CA ASN A 140 41.48 -11.36 23.45
C ASN A 140 41.16 -12.50 24.43
N SER A 141 41.70 -13.69 24.16
CA SER A 141 41.93 -14.71 25.19
C SER A 141 43.34 -14.47 25.74
N GLY A 142 43.41 -13.64 26.78
CA GLY A 142 44.58 -13.48 27.63
C GLY A 142 44.15 -13.66 29.08
N HIS A 143 44.77 -14.66 29.72
CA HIS A 143 44.65 -15.14 31.10
C HIS A 143 43.52 -16.12 31.42
#